data_AF-A0A8T3CV15-F1
#
_entry.id   AF-A0A8T3CV15-F1
#
_cell.length_a   1.000
_cell.length_b   1.000
_cell.length_c   1.000
_cell.angle_alpha   90.00
_cell.angle_beta   90.00
_cell.angle_gamma   90.00
#
_symmetry.space_group_name_H-M   'P 1'
#
loop_
_entity.id
_entity.type
_entity.pdbx_description
1 polymer ?
#
loop_
_entity_poly.entity_id
_entity_poly.type
_entity_poly.pdbx_seq_one_letter_code
_entity_poly.pdbx_strand_id
1 'polypeptide(L)'
;MAASSAGMCTAVCNLNRQITVYTKRIKTYNAFNRIIIRRLWTSTPRCHSQLQIKKKSATQQLVGVVGLEIHAQINSSTKLFSGSQVGFSAPPNSQVSFFDASLPGTLPVLNRRCVEAAVMTGLALDCTINRKSLFDRKHYFYADLPQHKVLRLCT
;
A
#
# COMPACT_ATOMS: atom_id res chain seq x y z
N MET A 1 -12.45 -23.43 -9.55
CA MET A 1 -13.76 -23.52 -8.87
C MET A 1 -14.24 -22.09 -8.61
N ALA A 2 -15.33 -21.70 -9.25
CA ALA A 2 -15.97 -20.39 -9.11
C ALA A 2 -17.11 -20.48 -8.08
N ALA A 3 -17.23 -19.48 -7.21
CA ALA A 3 -18.42 -19.16 -6.42
C ALA A 3 -18.44 -17.63 -6.28
N SER A 4 -19.17 -16.94 -7.15
CA SER A 4 -20.55 -16.45 -6.96
C SER A 4 -20.60 -15.08 -6.31
N SER A 5 -20.59 -14.09 -7.19
CA SER A 5 -20.87 -12.67 -7.01
C SER A 5 -22.38 -12.41 -7.11
N ALA A 6 -23.07 -12.17 -5.99
CA ALA A 6 -24.46 -11.66 -6.05
C ALA A 6 -24.94 -10.86 -4.82
N GLY A 7 -24.15 -10.75 -3.74
CA GLY A 7 -24.63 -10.17 -2.47
C GLY A 7 -24.29 -8.70 -2.19
N MET A 8 -23.33 -8.09 -2.91
CA MET A 8 -22.80 -6.77 -2.50
C MET A 8 -23.27 -5.57 -3.35
N CYS A 9 -24.07 -5.78 -4.39
CA CYS A 9 -24.43 -4.70 -5.31
C CYS A 9 -25.70 -3.92 -4.88
N THR A 10 -26.59 -4.50 -4.08
CA THR A 10 -27.87 -3.87 -3.69
C THR A 10 -27.75 -2.89 -2.51
N ALA A 11 -26.70 -2.98 -1.70
CA ALA A 11 -26.49 -2.07 -0.56
C ALA A 11 -25.96 -0.69 -0.99
N VAL A 12 -25.17 -0.62 -2.07
CA VAL A 12 -24.52 0.62 -2.52
C VAL A 12 -25.53 1.56 -3.21
N CYS A 13 -26.57 1.02 -3.87
CA CYS A 13 -27.59 1.83 -4.55
C CYS A 13 -28.54 2.55 -3.59
N ASN A 14 -28.78 2.03 -2.37
CA ASN A 14 -29.73 2.62 -1.41
C ASN A 14 -29.13 3.80 -0.62
N LEU A 15 -27.81 3.86 -0.44
CA LEU A 15 -27.16 4.96 0.29
C LEU A 15 -27.15 6.27 -0.52
N ASN A 16 -26.95 6.19 -1.83
CA ASN A 16 -26.88 7.36 -2.71
C ASN A 16 -28.22 8.09 -2.88
N ARG A 17 -29.35 7.45 -2.56
CA ARG A 17 -30.68 8.07 -2.65
C ARG A 17 -31.02 8.94 -1.43
N GLN A 18 -30.48 8.62 -0.24
CA GLN A 18 -30.71 9.41 0.98
C GLN A 18 -29.92 10.72 1.02
N ILE A 19 -28.72 10.75 0.42
CA ILE A 19 -27.84 11.93 0.44
C ILE A 19 -28.39 13.09 -0.43
N THR A 20 -29.14 12.77 -1.48
CA THR A 20 -29.67 13.78 -2.42
C THR A 20 -30.94 14.47 -1.92
N VAL A 21 -31.68 13.86 -0.99
CA VAL A 21 -32.92 14.44 -0.42
C VAL A 21 -32.61 15.50 0.63
N TYR A 22 -31.51 15.36 1.37
CA TYR A 22 -31.13 16.31 2.43
C TYR A 22 -30.59 17.65 1.91
N THR A 23 -29.90 17.65 0.76
CA THR A 23 -29.25 18.86 0.24
C THR A 23 -30.18 19.80 -0.52
N LYS A 24 -31.36 19.34 -0.96
CA LYS A 24 -32.38 20.20 -1.60
C LYS A 24 -33.28 20.95 -0.61
N ARG A 25 -33.32 20.56 0.67
CA ARG A 25 -34.22 21.15 1.67
C ARG A 25 -33.68 22.41 2.36
N ILE A 26 -32.39 22.71 2.21
CA ILE A 26 -31.69 23.77 2.97
C ILE A 26 -31.65 25.12 2.22
N LYS A 27 -32.03 25.18 0.94
CA LYS A 27 -31.89 26.41 0.12
C LYS A 27 -33.15 27.30 0.01
N THR A 28 -34.26 27.01 0.70
CA THR A 28 -35.53 27.73 0.50
C THR A 28 -36.19 28.25 1.79
N TYR A 29 -35.41 28.81 2.72
CA TYR A 29 -35.97 29.58 3.83
C TYR A 29 -35.21 30.88 4.04
N ASN A 30 -35.43 31.82 3.12
CA ASN A 30 -35.27 33.26 3.38
C ASN A 30 -36.48 33.97 2.75
N ALA A 31 -37.53 34.12 3.54
CA ALA A 31 -38.64 35.01 3.23
C ALA A 31 -39.20 35.55 4.55
N PHE A 32 -38.94 36.85 4.74
CA PHE A 32 -39.67 37.81 5.56
C PHE A 32 -40.92 37.30 6.27
N ASN A 33 -40.94 37.42 7.60
CA ASN A 33 -42.11 37.98 8.24
C ASN A 33 -41.74 38.75 9.53
N ARG A 34 -42.13 40.01 9.54
CA ARG A 34 -42.09 40.92 10.68
C ARG A 34 -42.91 40.32 11.82
N ILE A 35 -42.27 40.06 12.96
CA ILE A 35 -42.96 39.94 14.26
C ILE A 35 -42.25 40.88 15.21
N ILE A 36 -42.89 41.99 15.56
CA ILE A 36 -42.43 42.90 16.62
C ILE A 36 -42.86 42.28 17.95
N ILE A 37 -41.94 41.58 18.62
CA ILE A 37 -42.10 41.18 20.02
C ILE A 37 -41.51 42.29 20.88
N ARG A 38 -42.35 43.16 21.46
CA ARG A 38 -41.90 44.08 22.53
C ARG A 38 -41.69 43.25 23.80
N ARG A 39 -40.43 42.92 24.11
CA ARG A 39 -40.06 42.27 25.37
C ARG A 39 -39.79 43.36 26.42
N LEU A 40 -40.66 43.44 27.43
CA LEU A 40 -40.44 44.28 28.61
C LEU A 40 -39.13 43.85 29.30
N TRP A 41 -38.21 44.79 29.47
CA TRP A 41 -36.97 44.60 30.21
C TRP A 41 -37.28 44.64 31.72
N THR A 42 -37.12 43.51 32.40
CA THR A 42 -36.90 43.51 33.85
C THR A 42 -35.40 43.45 34.09
N SER A 43 -34.84 44.56 34.57
CA SER A 43 -33.45 44.68 34.98
C SER A 43 -33.18 43.74 36.16
N THR A 44 -32.57 42.58 35.89
CA THR A 44 -31.87 41.81 36.92
C THR A 44 -30.42 41.64 36.47
N PRO A 45 -29.41 42.08 37.25
CA PRO A 45 -28.02 41.86 36.89
C PRO A 45 -27.68 40.41 37.21
N ARG A 46 -27.94 39.51 36.26
CA ARG A 46 -27.51 38.13 36.38
C ARG A 46 -26.03 38.10 36.01
N CYS A 47 -25.17 38.04 37.04
CA CYS A 47 -23.75 37.81 36.89
C CYS A 47 -23.54 36.46 36.20
N HIS A 48 -23.41 36.48 34.87
CA HIS A 48 -22.98 35.34 34.10
C HIS A 48 -21.45 35.38 34.04
N SER A 49 -20.80 34.60 34.92
CA SER A 49 -19.46 34.14 34.65
C SER A 49 -19.50 33.39 33.32
N GLN A 50 -19.02 34.03 32.25
CA GLN A 50 -18.85 33.36 30.97
C GLN A 50 -17.83 32.25 31.19
N LEU A 51 -18.30 31.01 31.26
CA LEU A 51 -17.45 29.84 31.08
C LEU A 51 -16.78 30.03 29.71
N GLN A 52 -15.51 30.40 29.74
CA GLN A 52 -14.66 30.42 28.56
C GLN A 52 -14.57 28.97 28.08
N ILE A 53 -15.46 28.60 27.16
CA ILE A 53 -15.39 27.32 26.47
C ILE A 53 -14.07 27.36 25.71
N LYS A 54 -13.04 26.71 26.28
CA LYS A 54 -11.77 26.47 25.60
C LYS A 54 -12.13 25.77 24.29
N LYS A 55 -11.99 26.48 23.16
CA LYS A 55 -12.15 25.89 21.83
C LYS A 55 -11.17 24.71 21.75
N LYS A 56 -11.71 23.47 21.76
CA LYS A 56 -10.91 22.29 21.42
C LYS A 56 -10.29 22.56 20.05
N SER A 57 -8.96 22.53 19.96
CA SER A 57 -8.26 22.67 18.69
C SER A 57 -8.79 21.62 17.71
N ALA A 58 -9.08 22.03 16.48
CA ALA A 58 -9.59 21.13 15.46
C ALA A 58 -8.65 19.93 15.30
N THR A 59 -9.21 18.72 15.34
CA THR A 59 -8.48 17.48 15.03
C THR A 59 -8.00 17.56 13.59
N GLN A 60 -6.69 17.46 13.36
CA GLN A 60 -6.12 17.42 12.02
C GLN A 60 -6.66 16.19 11.28
N GLN A 61 -7.18 16.40 10.07
CA GLN A 61 -7.54 15.29 9.18
C GLN A 61 -6.27 14.62 8.68
N LEU A 62 -6.05 13.38 9.11
CA LEU A 62 -4.95 12.55 8.63
C LEU A 62 -5.35 11.88 7.32
N VAL A 63 -4.43 11.84 6.36
CA VAL A 63 -4.58 11.12 5.09
C VAL A 63 -3.63 9.92 5.12
N GLY A 64 -4.16 8.72 4.85
CA GLY A 64 -3.36 7.50 4.76
C GLY A 64 -2.62 7.42 3.43
N VAL A 65 -1.32 7.15 3.49
CA VAL A 65 -0.48 6.86 2.31
C VAL A 65 0.05 5.45 2.46
N VAL A 66 -0.13 4.61 1.43
CA VAL A 66 0.27 3.20 1.45
C VAL A 66 1.18 2.93 0.26
N GLY A 67 2.34 2.32 0.53
CA GLY A 67 3.25 1.77 -0.48
C GLY A 67 3.26 0.24 -0.41
N LEU A 68 3.42 -0.41 -1.56
CA LEU A 68 3.49 -1.87 -1.65
C LEU A 68 4.87 -2.28 -2.19
N GLU A 69 5.48 -3.28 -1.54
CA GLU A 69 6.68 -3.95 -2.04
C GLU A 69 6.29 -5.40 -2.35
N ILE A 70 6.38 -5.78 -3.63
CA ILE A 70 5.94 -7.08 -4.12
C ILE A 70 7.17 -7.85 -4.60
N HIS A 71 7.40 -9.03 -4.03
CA HIS A 71 8.44 -9.95 -4.48
C HIS A 71 7.78 -11.13 -5.20
N ALA A 72 8.08 -11.30 -6.48
CA ALA A 72 7.56 -12.39 -7.31
C ALA A 72 8.71 -13.30 -7.75
N GLN A 73 8.53 -14.61 -7.58
CA GLN A 73 9.52 -15.60 -8.00
C GLN A 73 9.45 -15.78 -9.53
N ILE A 74 10.59 -15.64 -10.20
CA ILE A 74 10.70 -15.91 -11.63
C ILE A 74 10.61 -17.42 -11.86
N ASN A 75 9.78 -17.83 -12.82
CA ASN A 75 9.67 -19.22 -13.24
C ASN A 75 10.86 -19.61 -14.14
N SER A 76 11.92 -20.13 -13.54
CA SER A 76 13.12 -20.64 -14.24
C SER A 76 13.46 -22.05 -13.76
N SER A 77 14.15 -22.82 -14.59
CA SER A 77 14.61 -24.17 -14.24
C SER A 77 15.76 -24.17 -13.23
N THR A 78 16.59 -23.12 -13.25
CA THR A 78 17.77 -22.96 -12.40
C THR A 78 17.75 -21.61 -11.66
N LYS A 79 18.52 -21.52 -10.57
CA LYS A 79 18.62 -20.31 -9.73
C LYS A 79 19.27 -19.14 -10.48
N LEU A 80 19.24 -17.95 -9.86
CA LEU A 80 19.70 -16.70 -10.47
C LEU A 80 21.23 -16.64 -10.68
N PHE A 81 22.01 -17.16 -9.73
CA PHE A 81 23.48 -17.08 -9.73
C PHE A 81 24.18 -18.44 -9.73
N SER A 82 23.42 -19.53 -9.73
CA SER A 82 23.93 -20.90 -9.66
C SER A 82 23.13 -21.85 -10.54
N GLY A 83 23.77 -22.96 -10.92
CA GLY A 83 23.16 -24.01 -11.75
C GLY A 83 22.19 -24.94 -11.01
N SER A 84 21.95 -24.72 -9.72
CA SER A 84 21.01 -25.53 -8.94
C SER A 84 19.60 -25.41 -9.48
N GLN A 85 18.86 -26.52 -9.44
CA GLN A 85 17.46 -26.52 -9.85
C GLN A 85 16.58 -25.69 -8.90
N VAL A 86 15.49 -25.17 -9.46
CA VAL A 86 14.40 -24.54 -8.72
C VAL A 86 13.20 -25.46 -8.79
N GLY A 87 12.86 -26.12 -7.69
CA GLY A 87 11.68 -26.98 -7.59
C GLY A 87 10.94 -26.74 -6.29
N PHE A 88 9.61 -26.83 -6.34
CA PHE A 88 8.79 -26.79 -5.14
C PHE A 88 8.85 -28.15 -4.42
N SER A 89 8.80 -28.13 -3.08
CA SER A 89 8.71 -29.33 -2.23
C SER A 89 9.87 -30.34 -2.32
N ALA A 90 11.07 -29.88 -2.69
CA ALA A 90 12.27 -30.74 -2.65
C ALA A 90 12.69 -31.06 -1.20
N PRO A 91 13.38 -32.20 -0.95
CA PRO A 91 13.96 -32.49 0.36
C PRO A 91 14.91 -31.37 0.83
N PRO A 92 15.04 -31.15 2.16
CA PRO A 92 15.93 -30.12 2.69
C PRO A 92 17.36 -30.23 2.16
N ASN A 93 17.94 -29.11 1.75
CA ASN A 93 19.33 -29.00 1.24
C ASN A 93 19.67 -29.89 0.03
N SER A 94 18.68 -30.44 -0.68
CA SER A 94 18.90 -31.28 -1.87
C SER A 94 19.21 -30.49 -3.14
N GLN A 95 18.71 -29.26 -3.25
CA GLN A 95 18.87 -28.38 -4.42
C GLN A 95 19.88 -27.27 -4.15
N VAL A 96 21.09 -27.63 -3.72
CA VAL A 96 22.13 -26.69 -3.28
C VAL A 96 23.42 -26.96 -4.07
N SER A 97 24.02 -25.90 -4.60
CA SER A 97 25.35 -25.93 -5.21
C SER A 97 26.40 -25.35 -4.26
N PHE A 98 27.68 -25.50 -4.60
CA PHE A 98 28.78 -24.93 -3.82
C PHE A 98 28.66 -23.42 -3.61
N PHE A 99 28.14 -22.70 -4.61
CA PHE A 99 27.90 -21.26 -4.51
C PHE A 99 26.77 -20.93 -3.52
N ASP A 100 25.68 -21.70 -3.55
CA ASP A 100 24.55 -21.54 -2.64
C ASP A 100 24.98 -21.83 -1.19
N ALA A 101 25.84 -22.84 -1.00
CA ALA A 101 26.46 -23.17 0.28
C ALA A 101 27.58 -22.20 0.69
N SER A 102 27.90 -21.20 -0.15
CA SER A 102 28.90 -20.16 0.14
C SER A 102 30.31 -20.71 0.38
N LEU A 103 30.68 -21.79 -0.32
CA LEU A 103 32.02 -22.32 -0.22
C LEU A 103 33.04 -21.31 -0.77
N PRO A 104 34.21 -21.18 -0.12
CA PRO A 104 35.25 -20.25 -0.55
C PRO A 104 35.72 -20.57 -1.97
N GLY A 105 35.97 -19.53 -2.76
CA GLY A 105 36.42 -19.65 -4.15
C GLY A 105 35.29 -19.81 -5.19
N THR A 106 34.03 -19.84 -4.77
CA THR A 106 32.90 -19.87 -5.70
C THR A 106 32.55 -18.47 -6.23
N LEU A 107 32.13 -18.40 -7.51
CA LEU A 107 31.76 -17.15 -8.18
C LEU A 107 30.32 -17.21 -8.71
N PRO A 108 29.57 -16.10 -8.66
CA PRO A 108 28.20 -16.05 -9.18
C PRO A 108 28.18 -16.06 -10.71
N VAL A 109 27.27 -16.82 -11.31
CA VAL A 109 27.04 -16.85 -12.76
C VAL A 109 25.59 -16.46 -13.04
N LEU A 110 25.39 -15.33 -13.71
CA LEU A 110 24.06 -14.77 -13.95
C LEU A 110 23.24 -15.61 -14.95
N ASN A 111 22.01 -15.95 -14.56
CA ASN A 111 21.08 -16.68 -15.41
C ASN A 111 20.39 -15.78 -16.44
N ARG A 112 20.63 -16.06 -17.73
CA ARG A 112 20.05 -15.32 -18.86
C ARG A 112 18.52 -15.34 -18.88
N ARG A 113 17.88 -16.48 -18.59
CA ARG A 113 16.41 -16.60 -18.62
C ARG A 113 15.74 -15.74 -17.54
N CYS A 114 16.37 -15.62 -16.38
CA CYS A 114 15.89 -14.72 -15.33
C CYS A 114 15.94 -13.26 -15.76
N VAL A 115 17.01 -12.84 -16.44
CA VAL A 115 17.14 -11.48 -16.97
C VAL A 115 16.09 -11.21 -18.05
N GLU A 116 15.91 -12.13 -19.00
CA GLU A 116 14.89 -12.02 -20.05
C GLU A 116 13.48 -11.88 -19.45
N ALA A 117 13.13 -12.71 -18.46
CA ALA A 117 11.84 -12.65 -17.78
C ALA A 117 11.65 -11.33 -17.01
N ALA A 118 12.69 -10.82 -16.35
CA ALA A 118 12.65 -9.53 -15.66
C ALA A 118 12.42 -8.37 -16.64
N VAL A 119 13.11 -8.35 -17.79
CA VAL A 119 12.92 -7.34 -18.82
C VAL A 119 11.52 -7.44 -19.44
N MET A 120 11.04 -8.64 -19.75
CA MET A 120 9.68 -8.86 -20.25
C MET A 120 8.63 -8.34 -19.26
N THR A 121 8.83 -8.58 -17.96
CA THR A 121 7.93 -8.09 -16.91
C THR A 121 7.94 -6.57 -16.83
N GLY A 122 9.13 -5.95 -16.90
CA GLY A 122 9.24 -4.49 -16.93
C GLY A 122 8.54 -3.87 -18.14
N LEU A 123 8.68 -4.46 -19.33
CA LEU A 123 7.97 -4.02 -20.53
C LEU A 123 6.45 -4.22 -20.40
N ALA A 124 6.00 -5.33 -19.80
CA ALA A 124 4.59 -5.62 -19.58
C ALA A 124 3.93 -4.67 -18.56
N LEU A 125 4.72 -4.06 -17.67
CA LEU A 125 4.29 -3.06 -16.69
C LEU A 125 4.54 -1.62 -17.18
N ASP A 126 4.81 -1.41 -18.48
CA ASP A 126 5.12 -0.12 -19.09
C ASP A 126 6.25 0.66 -18.39
N CYS A 127 7.24 -0.07 -17.85
CA CYS A 127 8.41 0.53 -17.19
C CYS A 127 9.47 0.97 -18.21
N THR A 128 10.23 2.01 -17.87
CA THR A 128 11.42 2.40 -18.63
C THR A 128 12.61 1.53 -18.22
N ILE A 129 13.19 0.80 -19.19
CA ILE A 129 14.30 -0.13 -18.93
C ILE A 129 15.65 0.56 -19.16
N ASN A 130 16.53 0.50 -18.15
CA ASN A 130 17.89 1.00 -18.26
C ASN A 130 18.74 0.11 -19.16
N ARG A 131 19.60 0.72 -20.00
CA ARG A 131 20.51 -0.02 -20.89
C ARG A 131 21.67 -0.70 -20.14
N LYS A 132 22.01 -0.18 -18.97
CA LYS A 132 23.05 -0.70 -18.08
C LYS A 132 22.46 -0.77 -16.68
N SER A 133 22.72 -1.85 -15.99
CA SER A 133 22.36 -2.03 -14.58
C SER A 133 23.41 -2.92 -13.95
N LEU A 134 23.70 -2.69 -12.67
CA LEU A 134 24.77 -3.37 -11.94
C LEU A 134 24.17 -4.16 -10.77
N PHE A 135 24.85 -5.23 -10.35
CA PHE A 135 24.47 -5.95 -9.14
C PHE A 135 25.37 -5.52 -7.99
N ASP A 136 24.77 -4.98 -6.94
CA ASP A 136 25.44 -4.62 -5.70
C ASP A 136 25.15 -5.62 -4.59
N ARG A 137 25.97 -5.57 -3.53
CA ARG A 137 25.89 -6.46 -2.39
C ARG A 137 25.22 -5.74 -1.22
N LYS A 138 24.03 -6.20 -0.84
CA LYS A 138 23.37 -5.77 0.40
C LYS A 138 23.82 -6.67 1.55
N HIS A 139 24.59 -6.13 2.48
CA HIS A 139 25.19 -6.87 3.58
C HIS A 139 24.31 -6.83 4.84
N TYR A 140 23.97 -8.00 5.39
CA TYR A 140 23.33 -8.17 6.69
C TYR A 140 23.45 -9.62 7.14
N PHE A 141 23.49 -9.84 8.46
CA PHE A 141 23.65 -11.16 9.04
C PHE A 141 22.30 -11.80 9.27
N TYR A 142 22.09 -13.00 8.71
CA TYR A 142 20.94 -13.85 8.98
C TYR A 142 21.31 -15.30 8.65
N ALA A 143 20.70 -16.27 9.35
CA ALA A 143 21.07 -17.68 9.25
C ALA A 143 20.72 -18.33 7.89
N ASP A 144 19.79 -17.77 7.13
CA ASP A 144 19.36 -18.21 5.80
C ASP A 144 20.25 -17.68 4.67
N LEU A 145 21.12 -16.71 4.98
CA LEU A 145 22.02 -16.05 4.05
C LEU A 145 23.46 -16.47 4.33
N PRO A 146 23.93 -17.60 3.77
CA PRO A 146 25.24 -18.15 4.07
C PRO A 146 26.40 -17.23 3.62
N GLN A 147 26.18 -16.32 2.65
CA GLN A 147 27.17 -15.31 2.23
C GLN A 147 27.13 -14.03 3.07
N HIS A 148 26.21 -13.91 4.05
CA HIS A 148 25.94 -12.69 4.83
C HIS A 148 25.66 -11.45 3.96
N LYS A 149 25.20 -11.68 2.73
CA LYS A 149 24.89 -10.65 1.73
C LYS A 149 23.91 -11.20 0.69
N VAL A 150 23.11 -10.30 0.12
CA VAL A 150 22.25 -10.56 -1.02
C VAL A 150 22.72 -9.72 -2.19
N LEU A 151 22.83 -10.32 -3.38
CA LEU A 151 23.04 -9.60 -4.62
C LEU A 151 21.72 -8.97 -5.07
N ARG A 152 21.69 -7.65 -5.17
CA ARG A 152 20.53 -6.85 -5.57
C ARG A 152 20.90 -5.95 -6.74
N LEU A 153 19.95 -5.72 -7.64
CA LEU A 153 20.14 -4.76 -8.72
C LEU A 153 20.24 -3.33 -8.14
N CYS A 154 21.33 -2.65 -8.47
CA CYS A 154 21.52 -1.22 -8.32
C CYS A 154 21.50 -0.64 -9.74
N THR A 155 20.57 0.28 -10.00
CA THR A 155 20.35 0.79 -11.35
C THR A 155 21.44 1.74 -11.79
#